data_AF-A0A2V8N875-F1
#
_entry.id   AF-A0A2V8N875-F1
#
_cell.length_a   1.000
_cell.length_b   1.000
_cell.length_c   1.000
_cell.angle_alpha   90.00
_cell.angle_beta   90.00
_cell.angle_gamma   90.00
#
_symmetry.space_group_name_H-M   'P 1'
#
loop_
_entity.id
_entity.type
_entity.pdbx_description
1 polymer ?
#
loop_
_entity_poly.entity_id
_entity_poly.type
_entity_poly.pdbx_seq_one_letter_code
_entity_poly.pdbx_strand_id
1 'polypeptide(L)'
;MSGQDWTILKNNAEELRQGLSGIAGVTDVKVSLPAEEPTLEVEVDLAAAQKHGINPGTVRRAASTLLNGIQVGSLFQEQKIFDVVVWSTPKTRGSLPDVENLLIDTPFDVPVRLGEVAQARIVPRPSRVKHEDVSRYLNLAINVNGRNAGSVMDDIQGKLRQFQFPLEYHAKVFRAHEQQQSSRNRLLAFGIIALIGIILLLQAAYESWRLAILSFLTLPLALVGGLATVAAAGAQGISGEQQDHAYPPAAPNGTGSRGIFRPGTDPTGNMRTVRVNLDDRADRRIGASPLAVHGRHSRSRNLAPDGARHFERDGHQYAG
;
A
#
# COMPACT_ATOMS: atom_id res chain seq x y z
N MET A 1 10.18 10.21 -5.93
CA MET A 1 11.51 10.50 -5.34
C MET A 1 11.70 9.61 -4.14
N SER A 2 12.93 9.17 -3.88
CA SER A 2 13.26 8.19 -2.85
C SER A 2 14.51 8.63 -2.08
N GLY A 3 14.59 8.22 -0.81
CA GLY A 3 15.73 8.52 0.09
C GLY A 3 15.50 8.04 1.52
N GLN A 4 16.50 8.23 2.39
CA GLN A 4 16.45 7.73 3.77
C GLN A 4 15.82 8.72 4.76
N ASP A 5 16.25 9.99 4.76
CA ASP A 5 15.74 11.03 5.66
C ASP A 5 14.46 11.66 5.10
N TRP A 6 13.43 11.69 5.94
CA TRP A 6 12.12 12.27 5.61
C TRP A 6 12.17 13.79 5.41
N THR A 7 12.98 14.48 6.20
CA THR A 7 13.13 15.94 6.18
C THR A 7 13.81 16.38 4.90
N ILE A 8 14.92 15.73 4.54
CA ILE A 8 15.65 15.99 3.29
C ILE A 8 14.78 15.63 2.09
N LEU A 9 14.09 14.48 2.12
CA LEU A 9 13.18 14.07 1.05
C LEU A 9 12.03 15.08 0.83
N LYS A 10 11.43 15.61 1.91
CA LYS A 10 10.37 16.61 1.86
C LYS A 10 10.87 17.94 1.29
N ASN A 11 12.03 18.43 1.75
CA ASN A 11 12.62 19.68 1.28
C ASN A 11 12.99 19.60 -0.21
N ASN A 12 13.68 18.54 -0.64
CA ASN A 12 14.07 18.35 -2.04
C ASN A 12 12.84 18.20 -2.96
N ALA A 13 11.76 17.57 -2.48
CA ALA A 13 10.51 17.45 -3.24
C ALA A 13 9.77 18.78 -3.39
N GLU A 14 9.84 19.66 -2.39
CA GLU A 14 9.26 21.01 -2.45
C GLU A 14 10.08 21.94 -3.35
N GLU A 15 11.41 21.85 -3.31
CA GLU A 15 12.29 22.56 -4.26
C GLU A 15 12.03 22.09 -5.69
N LEU A 16 11.95 20.77 -5.92
CA LEU A 16 11.61 20.21 -7.22
C LEU A 16 10.19 20.60 -7.66
N ARG A 17 9.22 20.68 -6.74
CA ARG A 17 7.86 21.18 -7.03
C ARG A 17 7.93 22.58 -7.63
N GLN A 18 8.65 23.50 -7.00
CA GLN A 18 8.83 24.88 -7.45
C GLN A 18 9.55 24.93 -8.81
N GLY A 19 10.64 24.18 -8.98
CA GLY A 19 11.39 24.11 -10.23
C GLY A 19 10.57 23.54 -11.41
N LEU A 20 9.66 22.60 -11.15
CA LEU A 20 8.78 21.99 -12.16
C LEU A 20 7.54 22.83 -12.47
N SER A 21 6.99 23.59 -11.52
CA SER A 21 5.87 24.51 -11.76
C SER A 21 6.19 25.57 -12.83
N GLY A 22 7.46 25.90 -13.06
CA GLY A 22 7.90 26.80 -14.13
C GLY A 22 8.01 26.18 -15.53
N ILE A 23 7.51 24.96 -15.79
CA ILE A 23 7.53 24.34 -17.12
C ILE A 23 6.21 24.68 -17.86
N ALA A 24 6.34 25.23 -19.08
CA ALA A 24 5.17 25.53 -19.92
C ALA A 24 4.36 24.25 -20.24
N GLY A 25 3.08 24.25 -19.84
CA GLY A 25 2.17 23.09 -19.96
C GLY A 25 1.94 22.33 -18.65
N VAL A 26 2.76 22.53 -17.62
CA VAL A 26 2.47 22.06 -16.26
C VAL A 26 1.43 23.00 -15.64
N THR A 27 0.29 22.46 -15.21
CA THR A 27 -0.81 23.24 -14.61
C THR A 27 -0.75 23.21 -13.08
N ASP A 28 -0.34 22.09 -12.51
CA ASP A 28 -0.33 21.85 -11.07
C ASP A 28 0.68 20.73 -10.73
N VAL A 29 1.40 20.89 -9.63
CA VAL A 29 2.37 19.91 -9.11
C VAL A 29 2.07 19.68 -7.64
N LYS A 30 1.49 18.52 -7.31
CA LYS A 30 1.15 18.14 -5.93
C LYS A 30 2.17 17.16 -5.38
N VAL A 31 2.79 17.53 -4.26
CA VAL A 31 3.61 16.61 -3.47
C VAL A 31 2.67 15.76 -2.61
N SER A 32 2.66 14.44 -2.84
CA SER A 32 1.77 13.49 -2.18
C SER A 32 2.33 13.07 -0.82
N LEU A 33 2.24 13.97 0.15
CA LEU A 33 2.56 13.70 1.55
C LEU A 33 1.55 12.70 2.15
N PRO A 34 1.98 11.78 3.03
CA PRO A 34 1.07 11.04 3.91
C PRO A 34 0.20 12.01 4.72
N ALA A 35 -1.04 11.64 4.99
CA ALA A 35 -1.83 12.34 5.99
C ALA A 35 -1.16 12.21 7.35
N GLU A 36 -1.05 13.31 8.10
CA GLU A 36 -0.58 13.30 9.48
C GLU A 36 -1.76 13.07 10.42
N GLU A 37 -1.59 12.16 11.38
CA GLU A 37 -2.61 11.80 12.38
C GLU A 37 -2.10 12.18 13.78
N PRO A 38 -2.94 12.80 14.63
CA PRO A 38 -2.56 13.17 15.99
C PRO A 38 -2.32 11.90 16.82
N THR A 39 -1.07 11.66 17.17
CA THR A 39 -0.64 10.45 17.89
C THR A 39 -0.22 10.82 19.30
N LEU A 40 -0.74 10.09 20.28
CA LEU A 40 -0.29 10.17 21.66
C LEU A 40 1.07 9.47 21.78
N GLU A 41 2.10 10.25 22.02
CA GLU A 41 3.46 9.80 22.26
C GLU A 41 3.76 9.83 23.76
N VAL A 42 4.30 8.73 24.27
CA VAL A 42 4.69 8.56 25.67
C VAL A 42 6.19 8.29 25.72
N GLU A 43 6.96 9.29 26.12
CA GLU A 43 8.42 9.21 26.25
C GLU A 43 8.81 8.98 27.71
N VAL A 44 9.48 7.86 27.99
CA VAL A 44 9.87 7.49 29.37
C VAL A 44 11.08 8.30 29.81
N ASP A 45 10.96 9.04 30.92
CA ASP A 45 12.11 9.66 31.58
C ASP A 45 12.90 8.56 32.31
N LEU A 46 14.10 8.27 31.80
CA LEU A 46 14.97 7.23 32.33
C LEU A 46 15.45 7.56 33.76
N ALA A 47 15.70 8.83 34.07
CA ALA A 47 16.18 9.26 35.38
C ALA A 47 15.07 9.26 36.42
N ALA A 48 13.84 9.63 36.03
CA ALA A 48 12.68 9.51 36.91
C ALA A 48 12.30 8.04 37.13
N ALA A 49 12.18 7.24 36.07
CA ALA A 49 11.89 5.80 36.18
C ALA A 49 12.91 5.06 37.07
N GLN A 50 14.20 5.42 36.98
CA GLN A 50 15.25 4.85 37.82
C GLN A 50 15.08 5.20 39.32
N LYS A 51 14.62 6.41 39.67
CA LYS A 51 14.34 6.78 41.08
C LYS A 51 13.23 5.92 41.70
N HIS A 52 12.25 5.51 40.89
CA HIS A 52 11.18 4.60 41.31
C HIS A 52 11.55 3.11 41.08
N GLY A 53 12.77 2.81 40.61
CA GLY A 53 13.26 1.46 40.31
C GLY A 53 12.48 0.72 39.22
N ILE A 54 11.78 1.45 38.34
CA ILE A 54 10.95 0.87 37.27
C ILE A 54 11.77 0.74 36.00
N ASN A 55 11.75 -0.43 35.36
CA ASN A 55 12.36 -0.61 34.04
C ASN A 55 11.53 0.13 32.97
N PRO A 56 12.13 0.91 32.04
CA PRO A 56 11.42 1.55 30.94
C PRO A 56 10.56 0.61 30.09
N GLY A 57 10.94 -0.68 29.97
CA GLY A 57 10.13 -1.70 29.33
C GLY A 57 8.80 -1.98 30.05
N THR A 58 8.79 -1.91 31.38
CA THR A 58 7.58 -2.04 32.21
C THR A 58 6.67 -0.83 32.01
N VAL A 59 7.23 0.39 32.05
CA VAL A 59 6.47 1.64 31.81
C VAL A 59 5.78 1.62 30.45
N ARG A 60 6.53 1.29 29.38
CA ARG A 60 5.95 1.18 28.02
C ARG A 60 4.85 0.13 27.94
N ARG A 61 5.05 -1.04 28.58
CA ARG A 61 4.03 -2.10 28.60
C ARG A 61 2.77 -1.65 29.33
N ALA A 62 2.89 -1.10 30.54
CA ALA A 62 1.76 -0.59 31.33
C ALA A 62 0.97 0.49 30.57
N ALA A 63 1.67 1.50 30.01
CA ALA A 63 1.05 2.53 29.18
C ALA A 63 0.30 1.91 27.98
N SER A 64 0.90 0.92 27.31
CA SER A 64 0.26 0.24 26.17
C SER A 64 -1.01 -0.52 26.59
N THR A 65 -0.99 -1.23 27.73
CA THR A 65 -2.16 -1.91 28.30
C THR A 65 -3.28 -0.94 28.62
N LEU A 66 -2.97 0.18 29.27
CA LEU A 66 -3.97 1.12 29.76
C LEU A 66 -4.59 1.93 28.62
N LEU A 67 -3.84 2.22 27.56
CA LEU A 67 -4.31 2.98 26.40
C LEU A 67 -5.04 2.10 25.37
N ASN A 68 -4.37 1.06 24.86
CA ASN A 68 -4.84 0.23 23.75
C ASN A 68 -5.56 -1.05 24.18
N GLY A 69 -5.37 -1.47 25.44
CA GLY A 69 -5.76 -2.80 25.92
C GLY A 69 -4.72 -3.88 25.58
N ILE A 70 -4.78 -4.99 26.31
CA ILE A 70 -4.06 -6.23 26.00
C ILE A 70 -5.06 -7.36 25.86
N GLN A 71 -4.91 -8.15 24.79
CA GLN A 71 -5.55 -9.45 24.67
C GLN A 71 -4.94 -10.41 25.70
N VAL A 72 -5.74 -10.87 26.66
CA VAL A 72 -5.32 -11.80 27.72
C VAL A 72 -5.64 -13.26 27.41
N GLY A 73 -6.42 -13.52 26.35
CA GLY A 73 -6.71 -14.86 25.85
C GLY A 73 -7.77 -14.83 24.74
N SER A 74 -8.25 -16.02 24.36
CA SER A 74 -9.38 -16.19 23.46
C SER A 74 -10.33 -17.26 23.99
N LEU A 75 -11.63 -16.98 23.93
CA LEU A 75 -12.72 -17.87 24.32
C LEU A 75 -13.26 -18.59 23.08
N PHE A 76 -13.35 -19.92 23.15
CA PHE A 76 -13.93 -20.75 22.10
C PHE A 76 -15.40 -21.05 22.46
N GLN A 77 -16.33 -20.59 21.64
CA GLN A 77 -17.78 -20.81 21.83
C GLN A 77 -18.47 -20.97 20.48
N GLU A 78 -19.31 -22.00 20.33
CA GLU A 78 -20.11 -22.24 19.11
C GLU A 78 -19.31 -22.22 17.80
N GLN A 79 -18.14 -22.87 17.79
CA GLN A 79 -17.19 -22.90 16.66
C GLN A 79 -16.61 -21.52 16.25
N LYS A 80 -16.80 -20.50 17.08
CA LYS A 80 -16.20 -19.16 16.93
C LYS A 80 -15.13 -18.93 17.99
N ILE A 81 -14.18 -18.08 17.65
CA ILE A 81 -13.10 -17.62 18.54
C ILE A 81 -13.38 -16.15 18.86
N PHE A 82 -13.47 -15.83 20.15
CA PHE A 82 -13.68 -14.47 20.65
C PHE A 82 -12.47 -14.03 21.46
N ASP A 83 -11.86 -12.91 21.13
CA ASP A 83 -10.69 -12.42 21.85
C ASP A 83 -11.11 -11.67 23.13
N VAL A 84 -10.46 -12.01 24.25
CA VAL A 84 -10.70 -11.39 25.56
C VAL A 84 -9.65 -10.30 25.76
N VAL A 85 -10.09 -9.04 25.77
CA VAL A 85 -9.21 -7.86 25.91
C VAL A 85 -9.47 -7.17 27.24
N VAL A 86 -8.41 -6.93 28.01
CA VAL A 86 -8.42 -6.11 29.23
C VAL A 86 -7.92 -4.71 28.87
N TRP A 87 -8.67 -3.68 29.27
CA TRP A 87 -8.45 -2.28 28.91
C TRP A 87 -9.01 -1.33 29.99
N SER A 88 -8.52 -0.09 30.03
CA SER A 88 -8.95 0.91 31.02
C SER A 88 -10.34 1.50 30.70
N THR A 89 -10.96 2.15 31.69
CA THR A 89 -12.27 2.79 31.50
C THR A 89 -12.16 3.98 30.54
N PRO A 90 -13.20 4.33 29.76
CA PRO A 90 -13.13 5.48 28.83
C PRO A 90 -12.77 6.82 29.48
N LYS A 91 -13.10 6.99 30.77
CA LYS A 91 -12.82 8.22 31.53
C LYS A 91 -11.34 8.43 31.86
N THR A 92 -10.53 7.37 31.91
CA THR A 92 -9.09 7.45 32.26
C THR A 92 -8.18 7.65 31.04
N ARG A 93 -8.74 7.95 29.86
CA ARG A 93 -8.02 8.17 28.61
C ARG A 93 -8.67 9.22 27.70
N GLY A 94 -9.59 10.03 28.24
CA GLY A 94 -10.35 11.02 27.47
C GLY A 94 -9.55 12.29 27.17
N SER A 95 -8.57 12.62 28.01
CA SER A 95 -7.70 13.78 27.88
C SER A 95 -6.25 13.45 28.25
N LEU A 96 -5.32 14.34 27.87
CA LEU A 96 -3.90 14.18 28.19
C LEU A 96 -3.62 14.13 29.71
N PRO A 97 -4.25 14.99 30.56
CA PRO A 97 -4.14 14.86 32.01
C PRO A 97 -4.64 13.52 32.56
N ASP A 98 -5.68 12.90 31.97
CA ASP A 98 -6.15 11.58 32.44
C ASP A 98 -5.08 10.51 32.21
N VAL A 99 -4.38 10.59 31.07
CA VAL A 99 -3.27 9.72 30.72
C VAL A 99 -2.08 9.92 31.68
N GLU A 100 -1.72 11.15 31.98
CA GLU A 100 -0.63 11.45 32.94
C GLU A 100 -0.95 10.96 34.37
N ASN A 101 -2.23 10.92 34.74
CA ASN A 101 -2.69 10.42 36.04
C ASN A 101 -2.90 8.89 36.09
N LEU A 102 -2.63 8.15 35.01
CA LEU A 102 -2.67 6.69 35.02
C LEU A 102 -1.66 6.13 36.02
N LEU A 103 -2.11 5.24 36.91
CA LEU A 103 -1.26 4.56 37.88
C LEU A 103 -0.55 3.37 37.22
N ILE A 104 0.73 3.21 37.53
CA ILE A 104 1.60 2.12 37.10
C ILE A 104 2.06 1.36 38.34
N ASP A 105 1.85 0.04 38.32
CA ASP A 105 2.32 -0.86 39.38
C ASP A 105 3.85 -0.92 39.39
N THR A 106 4.44 -0.86 40.59
CA THR A 106 5.90 -0.91 40.77
C THR A 106 6.33 -2.15 41.52
N PRO A 107 7.60 -2.58 41.42
CA PRO A 107 8.12 -3.72 42.19
C PRO A 107 8.10 -3.52 43.71
N PHE A 108 7.81 -2.32 44.19
CA PHE A 108 7.79 -1.94 45.61
C PHE A 108 6.36 -1.77 46.17
N ASP A 109 5.33 -2.19 45.42
CA ASP A 109 3.91 -2.14 45.80
C ASP A 109 3.35 -0.71 46.05
N VAL A 110 4.13 0.32 45.68
CA VAL A 110 3.70 1.73 45.68
C VAL A 110 3.40 2.14 44.24
N PRO A 111 2.12 2.40 43.87
CA PRO A 111 1.79 2.82 42.51
C PRO A 111 2.30 4.23 42.21
N VAL A 112 2.82 4.43 41.00
CA VAL A 112 3.43 5.69 40.54
C VAL A 112 2.64 6.22 39.33
N ARG A 113 2.49 7.55 39.20
CA ARG A 113 1.73 8.12 38.07
C ARG A 113 2.56 8.07 36.79
N LEU A 114 1.93 7.85 35.64
CA LEU A 114 2.62 7.87 34.34
C LEU A 114 3.36 9.20 34.13
N GLY A 115 2.75 10.33 34.49
CA GLY A 115 3.37 11.67 34.41
C GLY A 115 4.57 11.90 35.33
N GLU A 116 4.79 11.05 36.34
CA GLU A 116 5.97 11.10 37.22
C GLU A 116 7.18 10.37 36.62
N VAL A 117 6.97 9.49 35.62
CA VAL A 117 8.02 8.65 35.00
C VAL A 117 8.08 8.72 33.47
N ALA A 118 7.15 9.40 32.83
CA ALA A 118 7.08 9.59 31.39
C ALA A 118 6.35 10.89 31.02
N GLN A 119 6.81 11.54 29.95
CA GLN A 119 6.09 12.66 29.35
C GLN A 119 5.12 12.14 28.29
N ALA A 120 3.83 12.49 28.43
CA ALA A 120 2.83 12.27 27.41
C ALA A 120 2.65 13.54 26.57
N ARG A 121 2.58 13.42 25.25
CA ARG A 121 2.33 14.55 24.33
C ARG A 121 1.59 14.10 23.08
N ILE A 122 0.79 14.99 22.48
CA ILE A 122 0.15 14.73 21.19
C ILE A 122 1.04 15.32 20.11
N VAL A 123 1.56 14.47 19.22
CA VAL A 123 2.42 14.85 18.10
C VAL A 123 1.83 14.39 16.77
N PRO A 124 1.93 15.17 15.68
CA PRO A 124 1.55 14.71 14.36
C PRO A 124 2.52 13.62 13.89
N ARG A 125 1.99 12.46 13.50
CA ARG A 125 2.77 11.36 12.91
C ARG A 125 2.21 10.97 11.54
N PRO A 126 3.05 10.61 10.55
CA PRO A 126 2.56 10.11 9.27
C PRO A 126 1.74 8.82 9.43
N SER A 127 0.47 8.86 9.02
CA SER A 127 -0.46 7.71 9.03
C SER A 127 0.09 6.46 8.32
N ARG A 128 0.84 6.65 7.23
CA ARG A 128 1.47 5.58 6.44
C ARG A 128 2.79 6.04 5.87
N VAL A 129 3.87 5.31 6.16
CA VAL A 129 5.18 5.47 5.51
C VAL A 129 5.31 4.44 4.39
N LYS A 130 5.32 4.90 3.13
CA LYS A 130 5.49 4.04 1.97
C LYS A 130 6.96 3.82 1.66
N HIS A 131 7.30 2.59 1.27
CA HIS A 131 8.65 2.20 0.86
C HIS A 131 8.59 1.51 -0.51
N GLU A 132 9.64 1.72 -1.30
CA GLU A 132 9.92 1.08 -2.59
C GLU A 132 11.42 0.77 -2.57
N ASP A 133 11.80 -0.47 -2.89
CA ASP A 133 13.19 -0.96 -2.79
C ASP A 133 13.88 -0.59 -1.45
N VAL A 134 13.18 -0.87 -0.34
CA VAL A 134 13.59 -0.60 1.06
C VAL A 134 13.73 0.90 1.41
N SER A 135 13.69 1.80 0.43
CA SER A 135 13.80 3.25 0.61
C SER A 135 12.43 3.90 0.80
N ARG A 136 12.34 4.97 1.62
CA ARG A 136 11.12 5.78 1.69
C ARG A 136 10.95 6.53 0.38
N TYR A 137 9.72 6.67 -0.09
CA TYR A 137 9.44 7.46 -1.29
C TYR A 137 8.30 8.46 -1.12
N LEU A 138 8.36 9.49 -1.95
CA LEU A 138 7.39 10.56 -2.06
C LEU A 138 7.02 10.75 -3.53
N ASN A 139 5.71 10.76 -3.82
CA ASN A 139 5.18 10.94 -5.17
C ASN A 139 4.93 12.42 -5.45
N LEU A 140 5.36 12.89 -6.63
CA LEU A 140 4.98 14.18 -7.17
C LEU A 140 3.99 13.92 -8.32
N ALA A 141 2.73 14.30 -8.12
CA ALA A 141 1.70 14.20 -9.14
C ALA A 141 1.68 15.51 -9.95
N ILE A 142 1.86 15.41 -11.27
CA ILE A 142 1.96 16.54 -12.18
C ILE A 142 0.76 16.50 -13.13
N ASN A 143 -0.06 17.55 -13.10
CA ASN A 143 -1.15 17.74 -14.06
C ASN A 143 -0.64 18.55 -15.26
N VAL A 144 -0.84 18.03 -16.46
CA VAL A 144 -0.41 18.63 -17.72
C VAL A 144 -1.63 19.06 -18.54
N ASN A 145 -1.63 20.28 -19.06
CA ASN A 145 -2.69 20.81 -19.92
C ASN A 145 -2.11 21.73 -21.01
N GLY A 146 -2.82 21.89 -22.12
CA GLY A 146 -2.46 22.79 -23.22
C GLY A 146 -1.22 22.40 -24.04
N ARG A 147 -0.52 21.32 -23.69
CA ARG A 147 0.68 20.83 -24.39
C ARG A 147 0.74 19.30 -24.38
N ASN A 148 1.43 18.72 -25.38
CA ASN A 148 1.64 17.29 -25.48
C ASN A 148 2.36 16.73 -24.23
N ALA A 149 1.74 15.75 -23.56
CA ALA A 149 2.26 15.18 -22.31
C ALA A 149 3.64 14.51 -22.46
N GLY A 150 3.97 13.96 -23.63
CA GLY A 150 5.31 13.41 -23.90
C GLY A 150 6.37 14.51 -23.90
N SER A 151 6.14 15.59 -24.64
CA SER A 151 7.06 16.73 -24.69
C SER A 151 7.23 17.43 -23.34
N VAL A 152 6.18 17.52 -22.52
CA VAL A 152 6.29 18.05 -21.15
C VAL A 152 7.08 17.09 -20.25
N MET A 153 6.92 15.77 -20.44
CA MET A 153 7.70 14.77 -19.70
C MET A 153 9.20 14.84 -20.03
N ASP A 154 9.55 15.10 -21.29
CA ASP A 154 10.94 15.22 -21.71
C ASP A 154 11.59 16.49 -21.13
N ASP A 155 10.88 17.63 -21.04
CA ASP A 155 11.32 18.83 -20.30
C ASP A 155 11.52 18.54 -18.79
N ILE A 156 10.57 17.83 -18.16
CA ILE A 156 10.65 17.41 -16.76
C ILE A 156 11.90 16.56 -16.54
N GLN A 157 12.12 15.56 -17.41
CA GLN A 157 13.29 14.68 -17.34
C GLN A 157 14.61 15.45 -17.61
N GLY A 158 14.58 16.49 -18.44
CA GLY A 158 15.68 17.43 -18.62
C GLY A 158 16.02 18.19 -17.33
N LYS A 159 15.03 18.83 -16.68
CA LYS A 159 15.22 19.51 -15.39
C LYS A 159 15.69 18.57 -14.29
N LEU A 160 15.15 17.36 -14.19
CA LEU A 160 15.59 16.38 -13.19
C LEU A 160 17.07 15.99 -13.33
N ARG A 161 17.64 15.98 -14.56
CA ARG A 161 19.07 15.71 -14.77
C ARG A 161 19.98 16.88 -14.35
N GLN A 162 19.44 18.09 -14.27
CA GLN A 162 20.16 19.29 -13.82
C GLN A 162 20.07 19.47 -12.30
N PHE A 163 19.09 18.85 -11.66
CA PHE A 163 18.91 18.90 -10.21
C PHE A 163 19.97 18.08 -9.48
N GLN A 164 20.65 18.68 -8.49
CA GLN A 164 21.66 17.99 -7.69
C GLN A 164 20.98 17.26 -6.53
N PHE A 165 20.85 15.93 -6.63
CA PHE A 165 20.37 15.11 -5.53
C PHE A 165 21.50 14.86 -4.51
N PRO A 166 21.24 14.96 -3.20
CA PRO A 166 22.18 14.48 -2.17
C PRO A 166 22.44 12.98 -2.31
N LEU A 167 23.51 12.49 -1.69
CA LEU A 167 23.89 11.08 -1.73
C LEU A 167 22.72 10.18 -1.27
N GLU A 168 22.50 9.08 -1.99
CA GLU A 168 21.39 8.11 -1.78
C GLU A 168 19.96 8.62 -2.13
N TYR A 169 19.80 9.86 -2.59
CA TYR A 169 18.50 10.35 -3.10
C TYR A 169 18.41 10.18 -4.62
N HIS A 170 17.25 9.76 -5.10
CA HIS A 170 17.00 9.65 -6.53
C HIS A 170 15.55 9.97 -6.92
N ALA A 171 15.38 10.41 -8.17
CA ALA A 171 14.10 10.77 -8.74
C ALA A 171 13.83 9.93 -10.00
N LYS A 172 12.93 8.95 -9.88
CA LYS A 172 12.40 8.20 -11.00
C LYS A 172 11.13 8.88 -11.52
N VAL A 173 11.07 9.07 -12.83
CA VAL A 173 9.88 9.55 -13.55
C VAL A 173 9.08 8.33 -13.98
N PHE A 174 7.80 8.27 -13.64
CA PHE A 174 6.91 7.20 -14.08
C PHE A 174 5.99 7.74 -15.18
N ARG A 175 6.17 7.27 -16.42
CA ARG A 175 5.18 7.54 -17.49
C ARG A 175 4.05 6.52 -17.35
N ALA A 176 2.80 6.98 -17.27
CA ALA A 176 1.61 6.11 -17.20
C ALA A 176 1.47 5.12 -18.39
N HIS A 177 2.25 5.33 -19.47
CA HIS A 177 2.27 4.51 -20.68
C HIS A 177 3.65 3.90 -21.00
N GLU A 178 4.62 3.87 -20.07
CA GLU A 178 5.99 3.41 -20.40
C GLU A 178 6.06 1.93 -20.84
N GLN A 179 5.19 1.08 -20.28
CA GLN A 179 5.00 -0.32 -20.72
C GLN A 179 4.37 -0.45 -22.11
N GLN A 180 3.66 0.57 -22.61
CA GLN A 180 3.08 0.57 -23.95
C GLN A 180 4.16 0.75 -25.03
N GLN A 181 5.17 1.59 -24.77
CA GLN A 181 6.15 2.00 -25.77
C GLN A 181 7.17 0.90 -26.11
N SER A 182 7.68 0.19 -25.09
CA SER A 182 8.56 -0.97 -25.29
C SER A 182 7.85 -2.11 -26.02
N SER A 183 6.57 -2.33 -25.69
CA SER A 183 5.69 -3.28 -26.38
C SER A 183 5.48 -2.88 -27.84
N ARG A 184 5.28 -1.59 -28.15
CA ARG A 184 5.03 -1.12 -29.52
C ARG A 184 6.18 -1.39 -30.48
N ASN A 185 7.42 -1.09 -30.09
CA ASN A 185 8.58 -1.36 -30.95
C ASN A 185 8.77 -2.87 -31.20
N ARG A 186 8.48 -3.70 -30.20
CA ARG A 186 8.54 -5.17 -30.33
C ARG A 186 7.46 -5.71 -31.27
N LEU A 187 6.24 -5.17 -31.20
CA LEU A 187 5.15 -5.47 -32.14
C LEU A 187 5.49 -5.03 -33.57
N LEU A 188 6.08 -3.85 -33.77
CA LEU A 188 6.54 -3.40 -35.09
C LEU A 188 7.63 -4.29 -35.66
N ALA A 189 8.60 -4.71 -34.85
CA ALA A 189 9.66 -5.63 -35.28
C ALA A 189 9.09 -7.00 -35.71
N PHE A 190 8.19 -7.60 -34.92
CA PHE A 190 7.50 -8.83 -35.30
C PHE A 190 6.61 -8.65 -36.53
N GLY A 191 5.95 -7.50 -36.67
CA GLY A 191 5.14 -7.17 -37.85
C GLY A 191 5.97 -7.13 -39.14
N ILE A 192 7.16 -6.50 -39.12
CA ILE A 192 8.08 -6.47 -40.26
C ILE A 192 8.58 -7.88 -40.61
N ILE A 193 8.95 -8.69 -39.62
CA ILE A 193 9.40 -10.07 -39.83
C ILE A 193 8.28 -10.91 -40.46
N ALA A 194 7.05 -10.79 -39.96
CA ALA A 194 5.88 -11.46 -40.53
C ALA A 194 5.61 -11.00 -41.98
N LEU A 195 5.76 -9.70 -42.27
CA LEU A 195 5.61 -9.13 -43.61
C LEU A 195 6.57 -9.78 -44.62
N ILE A 196 7.85 -9.88 -44.24
CA ILE A 196 8.90 -10.52 -45.05
C ILE A 196 8.57 -12.01 -45.23
N GLY A 197 8.14 -12.71 -44.17
CA GLY A 197 7.71 -14.10 -44.25
C GLY A 197 6.55 -14.32 -45.22
N ILE A 198 5.53 -13.46 -45.20
CA ILE A 198 4.40 -13.52 -46.14
C ILE A 198 4.86 -13.32 -47.59
N ILE A 199 5.72 -12.32 -47.85
CA ILE A 199 6.27 -12.07 -49.20
C ILE A 199 7.08 -13.27 -49.69
N LEU A 200 7.89 -13.90 -48.83
CA LEU A 200 8.65 -15.11 -49.18
C LEU A 200 7.76 -16.32 -49.44
N LEU A 201 6.66 -16.50 -48.70
CA LEU A 201 5.67 -17.56 -48.95
C LEU A 201 4.92 -17.33 -50.28
N LEU A 202 4.52 -16.09 -50.58
CA LEU A 202 3.92 -15.75 -51.88
C LEU A 202 4.91 -15.92 -53.03
N GLN A 203 6.19 -15.63 -52.81
CA GLN A 203 7.26 -15.89 -53.78
C GLN A 203 7.46 -17.39 -54.03
N ALA A 204 7.38 -18.23 -53.00
CA ALA A 204 7.42 -19.68 -53.16
C ALA A 204 6.18 -20.25 -53.85
N ALA A 205 5.00 -19.63 -53.66
CA ALA A 205 3.74 -20.08 -54.26
C ALA A 205 3.55 -19.68 -55.74
N TYR A 206 4.11 -18.54 -56.16
CA TYR A 206 3.97 -18.02 -57.53
C TYR A 206 5.27 -18.08 -58.35
N GLU A 207 6.39 -18.49 -57.74
CA GLU A 207 7.77 -18.49 -58.28
C GLU A 207 8.25 -17.16 -58.89
N SER A 208 7.49 -16.06 -58.72
CA SER A 208 7.65 -14.82 -59.46
C SER A 208 7.48 -13.58 -58.59
N TRP A 209 8.58 -12.83 -58.42
CA TRP A 209 8.64 -11.66 -57.53
C TRP A 209 7.64 -10.58 -57.91
N ARG A 210 7.35 -10.44 -59.21
CA ARG A 210 6.32 -9.53 -59.72
C ARG A 210 4.93 -9.89 -59.20
N LEU A 211 4.54 -11.16 -59.28
CA LEU A 211 3.22 -11.63 -58.83
C LEU A 211 3.10 -11.58 -57.31
N ALA A 212 4.15 -11.99 -56.58
CA ALA A 212 4.17 -11.93 -55.12
C ALA A 212 4.00 -10.49 -54.58
N ILE A 213 4.74 -9.51 -55.13
CA ILE A 213 4.64 -8.11 -54.71
C ILE A 213 3.29 -7.50 -55.11
N LEU A 214 2.78 -7.81 -56.31
CA LEU A 214 1.48 -7.27 -56.77
C LEU A 214 0.33 -7.76 -55.88
N SER A 215 0.28 -9.06 -55.58
CA SER A 215 -0.70 -9.65 -54.67
C SER A 215 -0.53 -9.18 -53.23
N PHE A 216 0.70 -8.90 -52.78
CA PHE A 216 0.93 -8.33 -51.46
C PHE A 216 0.41 -6.88 -51.35
N LEU A 217 0.52 -6.07 -52.42
CA LEU A 217 0.01 -4.68 -52.43
C LEU A 217 -1.52 -4.57 -52.43
N THR A 218 -2.26 -5.55 -52.95
CA THR A 218 -3.74 -5.47 -52.97
C THR A 218 -4.33 -5.51 -51.56
N LEU A 219 -3.68 -6.19 -50.61
CA LEU A 219 -4.13 -6.30 -49.21
C LEU A 219 -4.22 -4.95 -48.47
N PRO A 220 -3.16 -4.11 -48.39
CA PRO A 220 -3.28 -2.78 -47.78
C PRO A 220 -4.17 -1.84 -48.58
N LEU A 221 -4.23 -1.94 -49.92
CA LEU A 221 -5.17 -1.15 -50.73
C LEU A 221 -6.63 -1.48 -50.39
N ALA A 222 -6.98 -2.76 -50.24
CA ALA A 222 -8.31 -3.19 -49.83
C ALA A 222 -8.66 -2.69 -48.43
N LEU A 223 -7.69 -2.67 -47.51
CA LEU A 223 -7.87 -2.19 -46.13
C LEU A 223 -8.11 -0.67 -46.07
N VAL A 224 -7.36 0.12 -46.88
CA VAL A 224 -7.63 1.56 -47.06
C VAL A 224 -9.01 1.78 -47.70
N GLY A 225 -9.38 0.98 -48.71
CA GLY A 225 -10.71 1.03 -49.32
C GLY A 225 -11.84 0.76 -48.34
N GLY A 226 -11.69 -0.24 -47.46
CA GLY A 226 -12.64 -0.56 -46.40
C GLY A 226 -12.76 0.53 -45.33
N LEU A 227 -11.65 1.17 -44.95
CA LEU A 227 -11.68 2.32 -44.04
C LEU A 227 -12.36 3.54 -44.69
N ALA A 228 -12.12 3.77 -45.99
CA ALA A 228 -12.76 4.85 -46.74
C ALA A 228 -14.27 4.64 -46.90
N THR A 229 -14.74 3.41 -47.17
CA THR A 229 -16.18 3.12 -47.21
C THR A 229 -16.84 3.20 -45.84
N VAL A 230 -16.18 2.76 -44.76
CA VAL A 230 -16.69 2.95 -43.39
C VAL A 230 -16.73 4.43 -43.00
N ALA A 231 -15.74 5.25 -43.37
CA ALA A 231 -15.76 6.68 -43.13
C ALA A 231 -16.87 7.40 -43.91
N ALA A 232 -17.10 7.02 -45.17
CA ALA A 232 -18.18 7.56 -45.98
C ALA A 232 -19.58 7.12 -45.53
N ALA A 233 -19.75 5.84 -45.18
CA ALA A 233 -21.01 5.31 -44.65
C ALA A 233 -21.29 5.78 -43.22
N GLY A 234 -20.26 5.96 -42.39
CA GLY A 234 -20.36 6.56 -41.06
C GLY A 234 -20.76 8.04 -41.07
N ALA A 235 -20.65 8.72 -42.22
CA ALA A 235 -21.21 10.05 -42.44
C ALA A 235 -22.68 10.02 -42.91
N GLN A 236 -23.24 8.85 -43.24
CA GLN A 236 -24.59 8.67 -43.79
C GLN A 236 -25.27 7.38 -43.29
N GLY A 237 -25.27 7.12 -41.97
CA GLY A 237 -25.73 5.81 -41.49
C GLY A 237 -25.83 5.55 -39.98
N ILE A 238 -26.03 6.56 -39.13
CA ILE A 238 -26.42 6.35 -37.73
C ILE A 238 -27.46 7.37 -37.28
N SER A 239 -28.64 7.30 -37.90
CA SER A 239 -29.83 8.06 -37.51
C SER A 239 -31.03 7.13 -37.53
N GLY A 240 -31.54 6.77 -36.35
CA GLY A 240 -32.83 6.09 -36.20
C GLY A 240 -32.80 4.57 -36.04
N GLU A 241 -32.29 4.09 -34.91
CA GLU A 241 -33.01 3.03 -34.19
C GLU A 241 -32.83 3.21 -32.67
N GLN A 242 -33.71 4.01 -32.09
CA GLN A 242 -33.76 4.25 -30.66
C GLN A 242 -34.46 3.06 -30.00
N GLN A 243 -33.68 2.06 -29.61
CA GLN A 243 -34.18 0.97 -28.77
C GLN A 243 -34.48 1.53 -27.37
N ASP A 244 -35.75 1.85 -27.15
CA ASP A 244 -36.32 2.04 -25.82
C ASP A 244 -36.16 0.74 -25.02
N HIS A 245 -35.05 0.64 -24.29
CA HIS A 245 -34.86 -0.41 -23.30
C HIS A 245 -35.72 -0.08 -22.09
N ALA A 246 -36.98 -0.50 -22.17
CA ALA A 246 -38.02 -0.20 -21.21
C ALA A 246 -37.59 -0.59 -19.79
N TYR A 247 -37.46 0.42 -18.93
CA TYR A 247 -37.32 0.24 -17.50
C TYR A 247 -38.57 -0.47 -16.98
N PRO A 248 -38.47 -1.58 -16.21
CA PRO A 248 -39.66 -2.23 -15.68
C PRO A 248 -40.39 -1.27 -14.72
N PRO A 249 -41.73 -1.13 -14.82
CA PRO A 249 -42.47 -0.24 -13.94
C PRO A 249 -42.34 -0.69 -12.49
N ALA A 250 -42.04 0.26 -11.60
CA ALA A 250 -42.03 0.01 -10.16
C ALA A 250 -43.40 -0.48 -9.69
N ALA A 251 -43.42 -1.52 -8.83
CA ALA A 251 -44.65 -2.15 -8.38
C ALA A 251 -45.58 -1.14 -7.66
N PRO A 252 -46.91 -1.22 -7.87
CA PRO A 252 -47.86 -0.32 -7.23
C PRO A 252 -47.96 -0.61 -5.74
N ASN A 253 -47.63 0.39 -4.92
CA ASN A 253 -47.75 0.33 -3.46
C ASN A 253 -49.23 0.25 -3.03
N GLY A 254 -49.66 -0.94 -2.59
CA GLY A 254 -50.98 -1.21 -2.04
C GLY A 254 -51.00 -1.28 -0.51
N THR A 255 -51.51 -0.21 0.12
CA THR A 255 -52.32 -0.27 1.36
C THR A 255 -51.65 -0.65 2.69
N GLY A 256 -51.23 0.37 3.43
CA GLY A 256 -51.79 0.63 4.77
C GLY A 256 -51.06 0.09 6.03
N SER A 257 -50.39 1.00 6.76
CA SER A 257 -50.80 1.37 8.14
C SER A 257 -50.01 2.53 8.76
N ARG A 258 -50.75 3.59 9.11
CA ARG A 258 -50.60 4.54 10.25
C ARG A 258 -49.20 4.85 10.83
N GLY A 259 -48.82 6.13 10.86
CA GLY A 259 -47.62 6.59 11.60
C GLY A 259 -47.25 8.06 11.42
N ILE A 260 -48.21 8.95 11.68
CA ILE A 260 -48.11 10.42 11.86
C ILE A 260 -46.77 10.93 12.45
N PHE A 261 -46.05 11.81 11.74
CA PHE A 261 -45.77 13.23 12.13
C PHE A 261 -45.06 14.03 11.01
N ARG A 262 -45.33 15.33 10.89
CA ARG A 262 -44.66 16.35 10.03
C ARG A 262 -44.60 17.67 10.86
N PRO A 263 -43.91 18.73 10.39
CA PRO A 263 -42.47 18.84 10.18
C PRO A 263 -41.88 20.03 10.97
N GLY A 264 -40.55 20.09 11.09
CA GLY A 264 -39.83 21.34 11.42
C GLY A 264 -39.07 21.82 10.18
N THR A 265 -39.40 22.99 9.66
CA THR A 265 -38.67 23.64 8.57
C THR A 265 -37.77 24.74 9.13
N ASP A 266 -36.47 24.69 8.81
CA ASP A 266 -35.55 25.81 8.94
C ASP A 266 -34.83 26.02 7.58
N PRO A 267 -34.77 27.23 6.99
CA PRO A 267 -34.49 27.37 5.57
C PRO A 267 -33.09 27.93 5.27
N THR A 268 -32.06 27.07 5.22
CA THR A 268 -30.81 27.42 4.51
C THR A 268 -30.05 26.20 3.98
N GLY A 269 -29.91 26.13 2.64
CA GLY A 269 -28.67 25.72 1.97
C GLY A 269 -27.99 24.38 2.32
N ASN A 270 -28.56 23.27 1.85
CA ASN A 270 -27.85 22.17 1.19
C ASN A 270 -26.46 21.69 1.73
N MET A 271 -26.43 20.50 2.33
CA MET A 271 -25.47 19.45 1.90
C MET A 271 -25.93 18.05 2.30
N ARG A 272 -26.09 17.14 1.33
CA ARG A 272 -26.18 15.70 1.58
C ARG A 272 -24.78 15.09 1.59
N THR A 273 -24.36 14.54 2.74
CA THR A 273 -23.20 13.65 2.81
C THR A 273 -23.54 12.45 3.69
N VAL A 274 -23.88 11.33 3.05
CA VAL A 274 -23.89 10.02 3.69
C VAL A 274 -22.80 9.19 3.03
N ARG A 275 -21.66 9.03 3.71
CA ARG A 275 -20.70 7.99 3.33
C ARG A 275 -21.16 6.69 3.99
N VAL A 276 -21.31 5.63 3.20
CA VAL A 276 -21.36 4.27 3.72
C VAL A 276 -20.12 3.57 3.19
N ASN A 277 -19.31 3.05 4.10
CA ASN A 277 -18.10 2.28 3.79
C ASN A 277 -18.36 0.84 4.23
N LEU A 278 -18.51 -0.09 3.29
CA LEU A 278 -18.45 -1.51 3.57
C LEU A 278 -17.16 -2.04 2.94
N ASP A 279 -16.18 -2.37 3.78
CA ASP A 279 -15.01 -3.14 3.36
C ASP A 279 -15.42 -4.62 3.40
N ASP A 280 -15.71 -5.18 2.23
CA ASP A 280 -16.01 -6.60 2.06
C ASP A 280 -14.71 -7.36 1.75
N ARG A 281 -14.21 -8.13 2.72
CA ARG A 281 -13.06 -9.02 2.56
C ARG A 281 -13.26 -10.34 3.30
N ALA A 282 -13.96 -11.28 2.64
CA ALA A 282 -13.99 -12.67 3.09
C ALA A 282 -14.09 -13.70 1.95
N ASP A 283 -13.22 -13.66 0.93
CA ASP A 283 -12.79 -14.91 0.28
C ASP A 283 -11.37 -14.84 -0.30
N ARG A 284 -10.49 -15.72 0.21
CA ARG A 284 -9.43 -16.35 -0.58
C ARG A 284 -9.07 -17.70 0.03
N ARG A 285 -9.70 -18.75 -0.48
CA ARG A 285 -9.23 -20.13 -0.36
C ARG A 285 -7.84 -20.32 -0.97
N ILE A 286 -6.85 -20.66 -0.14
CA ILE A 286 -5.69 -21.49 -0.48
C ILE A 286 -5.50 -22.34 0.79
N GLY A 287 -5.47 -23.67 0.79
CA GLY A 287 -5.05 -24.61 -0.24
C GLY A 287 -4.15 -25.60 0.50
N ALA A 288 -4.74 -26.70 0.98
CA ALA A 288 -4.09 -27.57 1.96
C ALA A 288 -3.06 -28.52 1.32
N SER A 289 -1.96 -28.74 2.02
CA SER A 289 -1.06 -29.90 1.83
C SER A 289 -0.57 -30.36 3.20
N PRO A 290 -0.81 -31.63 3.61
CA PRO A 290 -0.40 -32.12 4.92
C PRO A 290 1.06 -32.62 4.90
N LEU A 291 1.90 -32.09 5.80
CA LEU A 291 3.20 -32.68 6.10
C LEU A 291 3.04 -33.81 7.12
N ALA A 292 3.38 -35.04 6.71
CA ALA A 292 3.26 -36.22 7.54
C ALA A 292 4.31 -36.22 8.67
N VAL A 293 3.85 -36.32 9.92
CA VAL A 293 4.71 -36.58 11.08
C VAL A 293 5.02 -38.07 11.13
N HIS A 294 6.24 -38.46 10.77
CA HIS A 294 6.72 -39.83 10.95
C HIS A 294 7.44 -39.97 12.30
N GLY A 295 6.99 -40.92 13.12
CA GLY A 295 7.49 -41.10 14.48
C GLY A 295 8.96 -41.57 14.53
N ARG A 296 9.77 -40.95 15.39
CA ARG A 296 11.17 -41.36 15.61
C ARG A 296 11.24 -42.39 16.74
N HIS A 297 11.29 -43.67 16.39
CA HIS A 297 11.45 -44.76 17.35
C HIS A 297 12.87 -44.79 17.97
N SER A 298 12.93 -45.16 19.25
CA SER A 298 14.16 -45.32 20.04
C SER A 298 14.97 -46.56 19.63
N ARG A 299 16.32 -46.46 19.64
CA ARG A 299 17.24 -47.61 19.76
C ARG A 299 18.63 -47.18 20.29
N SER A 300 19.09 -47.90 21.32
CA SER A 300 20.45 -48.42 21.56
C SER A 300 21.64 -47.57 21.03
N ARG A 301 22.54 -46.96 21.83
CA ARG A 301 23.27 -47.44 23.03
C ARG A 301 24.10 -48.71 22.82
N ASN A 302 25.28 -48.56 22.21
CA ASN A 302 26.54 -49.20 22.63
C ASN A 302 27.72 -48.72 21.76
N LEU A 303 28.79 -48.24 22.38
CA LEU A 303 30.17 -48.71 22.26
C LEU A 303 31.09 -47.86 23.16
N ALA A 304 32.08 -48.49 23.76
CA ALA A 304 33.15 -47.92 24.58
C ALA A 304 34.48 -48.55 24.12
N PRO A 305 35.62 -48.38 24.83
CA PRO A 305 36.34 -47.14 25.16
C PRO A 305 37.83 -47.20 24.69
N ASP A 306 38.58 -46.08 24.70
CA ASP A 306 40.05 -46.12 24.92
C ASP A 306 40.69 -44.75 25.26
N GLY A 307 41.90 -44.76 25.85
CA GLY A 307 42.87 -43.64 25.89
C GLY A 307 42.63 -42.54 26.96
N ALA A 308 42.93 -42.69 28.26
CA ALA A 308 44.21 -42.90 28.95
C ALA A 308 45.08 -41.63 29.20
N ARG A 309 45.47 -41.46 30.48
CA ARG A 309 46.63 -40.71 31.09
C ARG A 309 46.39 -39.24 31.52
N HIS A 310 46.93 -38.72 32.66
CA HIS A 310 47.67 -39.25 33.83
C HIS A 310 47.80 -38.14 34.93
N PHE A 311 48.40 -38.45 36.11
CA PHE A 311 48.75 -37.54 37.24
C PHE A 311 47.59 -36.91 38.06
N GLU A 312 47.66 -36.67 39.38
CA GLU A 312 48.55 -37.16 40.48
C GLU A 312 47.82 -36.92 41.84
N ARG A 313 48.28 -37.61 42.91
CA ARG A 313 48.08 -37.46 44.39
C ARG A 313 47.49 -36.14 44.95
N ASP A 314 46.92 -36.07 46.16
CA ASP A 314 46.67 -36.98 47.31
C ASP A 314 45.37 -36.48 48.03
N GLY A 315 44.85 -36.93 49.18
CA GLY A 315 45.24 -37.90 50.23
C GLY A 315 44.34 -37.71 51.48
N HIS A 316 44.36 -38.64 52.46
CA HIS A 316 43.63 -38.64 53.78
C HIS A 316 42.08 -38.59 53.75
N GLN A 317 41.37 -39.66 54.16
CA GLN A 317 41.08 -40.10 55.55
C GLN A 317 40.28 -39.11 56.41
N TYR A 318 39.03 -39.47 56.76
CA TYR A 318 38.65 -39.91 58.11
C TYR A 318 37.38 -40.78 58.04
N ALA A 319 37.22 -41.70 59.00
CA ALA A 319 36.08 -42.60 59.13
C ALA A 319 35.37 -42.38 60.47
N GLY A 320 34.09 -42.75 60.54
CA GLY A 320 33.22 -42.63 61.71
C GLY A 320 31.78 -42.97 61.35
#